data_AF-A0A3D3ZIS7-F1
#
_entry.id   AF-A0A3D3ZIS7-F1
#
_cell.length_a   1.000
_cell.length_b   1.000
_cell.length_c   1.000
_cell.angle_alpha   90.00
_cell.angle_beta   90.00
_cell.angle_gamma   90.00
#
_symmetry.space_group_name_H-M   'P 1'
#
loop_
_entity.id
_entity.type
_entity.pdbx_description
1 polymer ?
#
loop_
_entity_poly.entity_id
_entity_poly.type
_entity_poly.pdbx_seq_one_letter_code
_entity_poly.pdbx_strand_id
1 'polypeptide(L)'
;MGSTTKKSLLDTMTQKMVESQVWRSIFRHGYPDTPLNQSLVMMGNVFLHLHPVKVSRQAMKITYTWCMGGISFFLFLLLTLTGVFLMFFYIPETHVAYQNINQLDSAVSFGNLVRNMHRWAAHLMVVSVTLHMIRVFYHGAYKPPREFNWVVGVLLFFVTLFLSFTGYLLPWDQIAIWAITVGTNLAPYTP
;
A
#
# COMPACT_ATOMS: atom_id res chain seq x y z
N MET A 1 52.73 -18.20 -17.99
CA MET A 1 51.70 -18.39 -19.04
C MET A 1 50.52 -17.51 -18.72
N GLY A 2 50.45 -16.32 -19.32
CA GLY A 2 49.37 -15.35 -19.09
C GLY A 2 48.26 -15.53 -20.11
N SER A 3 47.04 -15.82 -19.66
CA SER A 3 45.85 -15.74 -20.52
C SER A 3 45.31 -14.31 -20.49
N THR A 4 45.67 -13.51 -21.47
CA THR A 4 45.02 -12.23 -21.76
C THR A 4 43.62 -12.47 -22.32
N THR A 5 42.64 -12.60 -21.44
CA THR A 5 41.23 -12.67 -21.79
C THR A 5 40.80 -11.34 -22.40
N LYS A 6 40.41 -11.32 -23.69
CA LYS A 6 39.85 -10.13 -24.35
C LYS A 6 38.59 -9.69 -23.58
N LYS A 7 38.65 -8.55 -22.90
CA LYS A 7 37.45 -7.92 -22.31
C LYS A 7 36.45 -7.59 -23.41
N SER A 8 35.18 -7.88 -23.17
CA SER A 8 34.11 -7.57 -24.12
C SER A 8 33.99 -6.05 -24.30
N LEU A 9 33.55 -5.59 -25.48
CA LEU A 9 33.25 -4.17 -25.71
C LEU A 9 32.24 -3.64 -24.68
N LEU A 10 31.32 -4.49 -24.24
CA LEU A 10 30.34 -4.18 -23.20
C LEU A 10 31.01 -3.94 -21.83
N ASP A 11 32.01 -4.73 -21.46
CA ASP A 11 32.75 -4.56 -20.20
C ASP A 11 33.51 -3.23 -20.18
N THR A 12 34.07 -2.87 -21.34
CA THR A 12 34.83 -1.62 -21.51
C THR A 12 33.92 -0.39 -21.45
N MET A 13 32.74 -0.45 -22.10
CA MET A 13 31.73 0.60 -22.02
C MET A 13 31.17 0.76 -20.61
N THR A 14 30.92 -0.36 -19.93
CA THR A 14 30.41 -0.37 -18.55
C THR A 14 31.43 0.23 -17.57
N GLN A 15 32.72 -0.13 -17.69
CA GLN A 15 33.78 0.51 -16.89
C GLN A 15 33.84 2.02 -17.12
N LYS A 16 33.81 2.47 -18.38
CA LYS A 16 33.83 3.91 -18.71
C LYS A 16 32.66 4.69 -18.11
N MET A 17 31.47 4.07 -18.08
CA MET A 17 30.27 4.69 -17.52
C MET A 17 30.37 4.79 -15.99
N VAL A 18 30.80 3.70 -15.34
CA VAL A 18 30.95 3.61 -13.88
C VAL A 18 32.08 4.50 -13.34
N GLU A 19 33.13 4.72 -14.14
CA GLU A 19 34.24 5.60 -13.77
C GLU A 19 33.98 7.08 -14.08
N SER A 20 32.85 7.41 -14.72
CA SER A 20 32.49 8.80 -15.02
C SER A 20 32.30 9.62 -13.73
N GLN A 21 32.64 10.91 -13.78
CA GLN A 21 32.45 11.82 -12.64
C GLN A 21 30.98 11.90 -12.21
N VAL A 22 30.06 11.88 -13.17
CA VAL A 22 28.61 11.89 -12.90
C VAL A 22 28.21 10.64 -12.13
N TRP A 23 28.67 9.45 -12.56
CA TRP A 23 28.37 8.20 -11.90
C TRP A 23 28.95 8.12 -10.49
N ARG A 24 30.21 8.50 -10.29
CA ARG A 24 30.85 8.55 -8.97
C ARG A 24 30.20 9.57 -8.03
N SER A 25 29.57 10.62 -8.57
CA SER A 25 28.85 11.60 -7.75
C SER A 25 27.53 11.05 -7.18
N ILE A 26 26.82 10.21 -7.95
CA ILE A 26 25.53 9.60 -7.59
C ILE A 26 25.75 8.31 -6.78
N PHE A 27 26.70 7.47 -7.22
CA PHE A 27 27.08 6.23 -6.56
C PHE A 27 28.50 6.38 -6.01
N ARG A 28 28.58 6.82 -4.75
CA ARG A 28 29.86 7.04 -4.04
C ARG A 28 30.62 5.75 -3.70
N HIS A 29 29.96 4.60 -3.82
CA HIS A 29 30.51 3.29 -3.51
C HIS A 29 30.63 2.45 -4.80
N GLY A 30 31.60 1.53 -4.83
CA GLY A 30 31.83 0.65 -5.99
C GLY A 30 30.69 -0.33 -6.24
N TYR A 31 30.82 -1.18 -7.27
CA TYR A 31 29.79 -2.16 -7.61
C TYR A 31 29.54 -3.15 -6.45
N PRO A 32 28.27 -3.49 -6.14
CA PRO A 32 27.88 -4.23 -4.94
C PRO A 32 28.21 -5.75 -5.02
N ASP A 33 29.49 -6.07 -5.14
CA ASP A 33 30.00 -7.45 -5.21
C ASP A 33 30.06 -8.14 -3.85
N THR A 34 30.32 -7.38 -2.78
CA THR A 34 30.48 -7.92 -1.41
C THR A 34 29.32 -7.49 -0.51
N PRO A 35 28.99 -8.26 0.56
CA PRO A 35 27.92 -7.92 1.49
C PRO A 35 28.07 -6.54 2.14
N LEU A 36 29.30 -6.11 2.40
CA LEU A 36 29.61 -4.79 2.95
C LEU A 36 29.35 -3.70 1.91
N ASN A 37 29.78 -3.91 0.67
CA ASN A 37 29.56 -2.90 -0.36
C ASN A 37 28.07 -2.77 -0.73
N GLN A 38 27.32 -3.88 -0.68
CA GLN A 38 25.86 -3.89 -0.81
C GLN A 38 25.17 -3.01 0.24
N SER A 39 25.54 -3.15 1.52
CA SER A 39 24.94 -2.31 2.57
C SER A 39 25.39 -0.85 2.46
N LEU A 40 26.64 -0.57 2.09
CA LEU A 40 27.16 0.79 1.92
C LEU A 40 26.51 1.53 0.75
N VAL A 41 26.30 0.85 -0.39
CA VAL A 41 25.57 1.41 -1.54
C VAL A 41 24.14 1.79 -1.14
N MET A 42 23.47 0.95 -0.34
CA MET A 42 22.07 1.18 0.06
C MET A 42 21.95 2.23 1.16
N MET A 43 22.86 2.25 2.13
CA MET A 43 22.88 3.27 3.20
C MET A 43 23.38 4.64 2.70
N GLY A 44 24.24 4.66 1.67
CA GLY A 44 24.81 5.87 1.12
C GLY A 44 23.89 6.64 0.16
N ASN A 45 22.71 6.11 -0.16
CA ASN A 45 21.78 6.71 -1.12
C ASN A 45 20.37 6.81 -0.53
N VAL A 46 19.79 8.01 -0.60
CA VAL A 46 18.47 8.33 -0.05
C VAL A 46 17.36 7.51 -0.71
N PHE A 47 17.49 7.05 -1.95
CA PHE A 47 16.45 6.23 -2.58
C PHE A 47 16.64 4.74 -2.27
N LEU A 48 17.88 4.27 -2.17
CA LEU A 48 18.17 2.86 -1.96
C LEU A 48 17.99 2.41 -0.51
N HIS A 49 18.02 3.33 0.46
CA HIS A 49 17.81 2.97 1.87
C HIS A 49 16.39 2.44 2.15
N LEU A 50 15.41 2.76 1.28
CA LEU A 50 14.04 2.24 1.37
C LEU A 50 13.94 0.76 0.97
N HIS A 51 14.93 0.24 0.24
CA HIS A 51 14.94 -1.15 -0.20
C HIS A 51 15.75 -2.03 0.77
N PRO A 52 15.26 -3.22 1.13
CA PRO A 52 16.00 -4.13 1.98
C PRO A 52 17.22 -4.71 1.24
N VAL A 53 18.39 -4.68 1.88
CA VAL A 53 19.66 -5.22 1.33
C VAL A 53 19.58 -6.72 1.02
N LYS A 54 18.83 -7.45 1.85
CA LYS A 54 18.66 -8.89 1.72
C LYS A 54 17.21 -9.25 2.01
N VAL A 55 16.65 -10.09 1.15
CA VAL A 55 15.32 -10.69 1.34
C VAL A 55 15.49 -12.20 1.28
N SER A 56 14.90 -12.93 2.24
CA SER A 56 14.92 -14.39 2.22
C SER A 56 14.07 -14.90 1.05
N ARG A 57 14.58 -15.90 0.32
CA ARG A 57 13.86 -16.50 -0.83
C ARG A 57 12.52 -17.11 -0.41
N GLN A 58 12.43 -17.59 0.83
CA GLN A 58 11.21 -18.15 1.41
C GLN A 58 10.12 -17.08 1.62
N ALA A 59 10.50 -15.85 2.00
CA ALA A 59 9.54 -14.76 2.17
C ALA A 59 8.94 -14.27 0.84
N MET A 60 9.67 -14.46 -0.27
CA MET A 60 9.25 -14.11 -1.62
C MET A 60 8.35 -15.16 -2.29
N LYS A 61 8.15 -16.33 -1.66
CA LYS A 61 7.24 -17.34 -2.20
C LYS A 61 5.81 -16.83 -2.05
N ILE A 62 5.13 -16.59 -3.19
CA ILE A 62 3.74 -16.11 -3.23
C ILE A 62 2.83 -16.98 -2.36
N THR A 63 3.02 -18.30 -2.39
CA THR A 63 2.23 -19.25 -1.58
C THR A 63 2.37 -19.05 -0.06
N TYR A 64 3.48 -18.46 0.40
CA TYR A 64 3.79 -18.31 1.82
C TYR A 64 3.26 -16.99 2.41
N THR A 65 3.39 -15.90 1.66
CA THR A 65 2.95 -14.56 2.10
C THR A 65 1.60 -14.14 1.53
N TRP A 66 1.13 -14.83 0.48
CA TRP A 66 -0.03 -14.43 -0.35
C TRP A 66 0.05 -12.97 -0.82
N CYS A 67 1.22 -12.35 -0.70
CA CYS A 67 1.46 -10.92 -0.83
C CYS A 67 0.40 -10.02 -0.16
N MET A 68 -0.27 -10.48 0.91
CA MET A 68 -1.47 -9.80 1.44
C MET A 68 -1.24 -8.36 1.91
N GLY A 69 -0.06 -8.07 2.47
CA GLY A 69 0.32 -6.69 2.84
C GLY A 69 0.59 -5.81 1.61
N GLY A 70 1.11 -6.38 0.52
CA GLY A 70 1.27 -5.67 -0.74
C GLY A 70 -0.06 -5.41 -1.43
N ILE A 71 -0.97 -6.40 -1.38
CA ILE A 71 -2.34 -6.26 -1.90
C ILE A 71 -3.10 -5.17 -1.14
N SER A 72 -3.02 -5.14 0.19
CA SER A 72 -3.67 -4.09 0.98
C SER A 72 -3.13 -2.70 0.65
N PHE A 73 -1.82 -2.57 0.42
CA PHE A 73 -1.22 -1.30 0.01
C PHE A 73 -1.67 -0.87 -1.39
N PHE A 74 -1.72 -1.80 -2.34
CA PHE A 74 -2.25 -1.54 -3.68
C PHE A 74 -3.72 -1.09 -3.64
N LEU A 75 -4.55 -1.78 -2.86
CA LEU A 75 -5.96 -1.41 -2.68
C LEU A 75 -6.12 -0.04 -2.03
N PHE A 76 -5.27 0.32 -1.06
CA PHE A 76 -5.24 1.66 -0.47
C PHE A 76 -4.94 2.75 -1.52
N LEU A 77 -3.96 2.54 -2.41
CA LEU A 77 -3.68 3.47 -3.49
C LEU A 77 -4.87 3.61 -4.45
N LEU A 78 -5.47 2.49 -4.85
CA LEU A 78 -6.64 2.49 -5.72
C LEU A 78 -7.84 3.20 -5.07
N LEU A 79 -8.09 2.98 -3.77
CA LEU A 79 -9.11 3.69 -3.00
C LEU A 79 -8.84 5.18 -2.91
N THR A 80 -7.59 5.58 -2.69
CA THR A 80 -7.20 6.99 -2.62
C THR A 80 -7.47 7.69 -3.96
N LEU A 81 -7.04 7.09 -5.08
CA LEU A 81 -7.23 7.66 -6.42
C LEU A 81 -8.72 7.77 -6.79
N THR A 82 -9.48 6.70 -6.58
CA THR A 82 -10.91 6.69 -6.86
C THR A 82 -11.70 7.60 -5.91
N GLY A 83 -11.31 7.67 -4.63
CA GLY A 83 -11.94 8.54 -3.63
C GLY A 83 -11.76 10.01 -3.97
N VAL A 84 -10.54 10.44 -4.32
CA VAL A 84 -10.27 11.82 -4.76
C VAL A 84 -11.09 12.18 -6.00
N PHE A 85 -11.23 11.26 -6.97
CA PHE A 85 -12.09 11.48 -8.13
C PHE A 85 -13.56 11.70 -7.72
N LEU A 86 -14.09 10.85 -6.83
CA LEU A 86 -15.48 10.94 -6.36
C LEU A 86 -15.75 12.22 -5.56
N MET A 87 -14.75 12.73 -4.82
CA MET A 87 -14.88 13.97 -4.04
C MET A 87 -15.22 15.19 -4.91
N PHE A 88 -14.81 15.23 -6.18
CA PHE A 88 -15.16 16.34 -7.08
C PHE A 88 -16.65 16.41 -7.43
N PHE A 89 -17.39 15.31 -7.26
CA PHE A 89 -18.80 15.20 -7.62
C PHE A 89 -19.72 14.99 -6.41
N TYR A 90 -19.18 15.00 -5.20
CA TYR A 90 -19.94 14.73 -3.97
C TYR A 90 -19.96 15.96 -3.06
N ILE A 91 -21.17 16.42 -2.71
CA ILE A 91 -21.39 17.45 -1.70
C ILE A 91 -21.87 16.78 -0.41
N PRO A 92 -21.17 16.98 0.73
CA PRO A 92 -21.50 16.36 2.01
C PRO A 92 -22.66 17.09 2.72
N GLU A 93 -23.82 17.14 2.08
CA GLU A 93 -25.04 17.74 2.63
C GLU A 93 -26.21 16.75 2.54
N THR A 94 -26.93 16.56 3.65
CA THR A 94 -27.95 15.51 3.81
C THR A 94 -29.11 15.62 2.81
N HIS A 95 -29.48 16.83 2.39
CA HIS A 95 -30.57 17.07 1.45
C HIS A 95 -30.23 16.69 0.00
N VAL A 96 -28.95 16.76 -0.37
CA VAL A 96 -28.48 16.55 -1.75
C VAL A 96 -27.57 15.32 -1.92
N ALA A 97 -27.08 14.72 -0.83
CA ALA A 97 -26.13 13.61 -0.85
C ALA A 97 -26.59 12.45 -1.75
N TYR A 98 -27.84 11.98 -1.57
CA TYR A 98 -28.40 10.91 -2.39
C TYR A 98 -28.56 11.32 -3.86
N GLN A 99 -28.94 12.57 -4.12
CA GLN A 99 -29.07 13.11 -5.47
C GLN A 99 -27.72 13.18 -6.19
N ASN A 100 -26.65 13.58 -5.49
CA ASN A 100 -25.29 13.59 -6.03
C ASN A 100 -24.84 12.19 -6.46
N ILE A 101 -25.19 11.14 -5.70
CA ILE A 101 -24.90 9.76 -6.10
C ILE A 101 -25.64 9.38 -7.38
N ASN A 102 -26.91 9.75 -7.52
CA ASN A 102 -27.68 9.46 -8.74
C ASN A 102 -27.16 10.24 -9.96
N GLN A 103 -26.74 11.49 -9.77
CA GLN A 103 -26.12 12.31 -10.82
C GLN A 103 -24.76 11.75 -11.23
N LEU A 104 -23.95 11.30 -10.28
CA LEU A 104 -22.69 10.61 -10.56
C LEU A 104 -22.91 9.34 -11.40
N ASP A 105 -24.01 8.62 -11.18
CA ASP A 105 -24.33 7.39 -11.91
C ASP A 105 -24.79 7.66 -13.35
N SER A 106 -25.53 8.75 -13.55
CA SER A 106 -26.26 9.02 -14.81
C SER A 106 -25.62 10.10 -15.68
N ALA A 107 -24.99 11.12 -15.10
CA ALA A 107 -24.49 12.30 -15.81
C ALA A 107 -22.96 12.31 -15.98
N VAL A 108 -22.22 11.62 -15.12
CA VAL A 108 -20.75 11.59 -15.17
C VAL A 108 -20.26 10.39 -15.95
N SER A 109 -19.48 10.62 -17.01
CA SER A 109 -18.85 9.54 -17.77
C SER A 109 -17.95 8.69 -16.87
N PHE A 110 -18.16 7.38 -16.87
CA PHE A 110 -17.50 6.41 -15.99
C PHE A 110 -17.75 6.60 -14.48
N GLY A 111 -18.67 7.47 -14.05
CA GLY A 111 -18.96 7.70 -12.64
C GLY A 111 -19.43 6.43 -11.90
N ASN A 112 -20.37 5.69 -12.50
CA ASN A 112 -20.81 4.38 -12.00
C ASN A 112 -19.62 3.40 -11.84
N LEU A 113 -18.74 3.31 -12.84
CA LEU A 113 -17.60 2.41 -12.85
C LEU A 113 -16.63 2.75 -11.70
N VAL A 114 -16.24 4.02 -11.57
CA VAL A 114 -15.32 4.46 -10.52
C VAL A 114 -15.92 4.26 -9.14
N ARG A 115 -17.22 4.55 -8.96
CA ARG A 115 -17.93 4.30 -7.70
C ARG A 115 -17.95 2.83 -7.33
N ASN A 116 -18.27 1.95 -8.30
CA ASN A 116 -18.25 0.51 -8.07
C ASN A 116 -16.86 -0.02 -7.78
N MET A 117 -15.84 0.49 -8.47
CA MET A 117 -14.44 0.16 -8.21
C MET A 117 -14.02 0.57 -6.79
N HIS A 118 -14.40 1.78 -6.35
CA HIS A 118 -14.13 2.24 -4.98
C HIS A 118 -14.82 1.35 -3.94
N ARG A 119 -16.10 1.02 -4.15
CA ARG A 119 -16.86 0.15 -3.24
C ARG A 119 -16.27 -1.26 -3.13
N TRP A 120 -15.98 -1.90 -4.26
CA TRP A 120 -15.38 -3.25 -4.26
C TRP A 120 -13.98 -3.25 -3.67
N ALA A 121 -13.17 -2.24 -3.97
CA ALA A 121 -11.85 -2.10 -3.39
C ALA A 121 -11.89 -1.92 -1.87
N ALA A 122 -12.89 -1.21 -1.34
CA ALA A 122 -13.06 -1.05 0.10
C ALA A 122 -13.34 -2.39 0.79
N HIS A 123 -14.26 -3.19 0.22
CA HIS A 123 -14.54 -4.54 0.74
C HIS A 123 -13.32 -5.45 0.65
N LEU A 124 -12.61 -5.45 -0.48
CA LEU A 124 -11.39 -6.22 -0.65
C LEU A 124 -10.30 -5.78 0.32
N MET A 125 -10.18 -4.49 0.63
CA MET A 125 -9.19 -3.97 1.57
C MET A 125 -9.48 -4.46 2.99
N VAL A 126 -10.74 -4.41 3.45
CA VAL A 126 -11.12 -4.94 4.77
C VAL A 126 -10.81 -6.42 4.87
N VAL A 127 -11.16 -7.21 3.85
CA VAL A 127 -10.87 -8.65 3.80
C VAL A 127 -9.36 -8.89 3.78
N SER A 128 -8.59 -8.20 2.94
CA SER A 128 -7.16 -8.44 2.79
C SER A 128 -6.38 -8.05 4.05
N VAL A 129 -6.73 -6.93 4.70
CA VAL A 129 -6.10 -6.52 5.96
C VAL A 129 -6.45 -7.51 7.07
N THR A 130 -7.71 -7.98 7.14
CA THR A 130 -8.11 -8.98 8.14
C THR A 130 -7.31 -10.29 7.98
N LEU A 131 -7.21 -10.81 6.74
CA LEU A 131 -6.40 -11.99 6.45
C LEU A 131 -4.90 -11.75 6.71
N HIS A 132 -4.41 -10.54 6.44
CA HIS A 132 -3.03 -10.16 6.76
C HIS A 132 -2.76 -10.21 8.28
N MET A 133 -3.67 -9.67 9.10
CA MET A 133 -3.58 -9.71 10.56
C MET A 133 -3.57 -11.15 11.08
N ILE A 134 -4.51 -11.97 10.60
CA ILE A 134 -4.60 -13.39 10.94
C ILE A 134 -3.28 -14.11 10.62
N ARG A 135 -2.71 -13.85 9.44
CA ARG A 135 -1.45 -14.48 9.02
C ARG A 135 -0.26 -14.05 9.87
N VAL A 136 -0.16 -12.76 10.21
CA VAL A 136 0.92 -12.23 11.07
C VAL A 136 0.83 -12.85 12.47
N PHE A 137 -0.39 -13.03 12.97
CA PHE A 137 -0.64 -13.71 14.24
C PHE A 137 -0.23 -15.20 14.20
N TYR A 138 -0.74 -15.97 13.23
CA TYR A 138 -0.44 -17.41 13.14
C TYR A 138 1.05 -17.71 12.91
N HIS A 139 1.76 -16.86 12.18
CA HIS A 139 3.21 -17.03 11.96
C HIS A 139 4.07 -16.47 13.10
N GLY A 140 3.47 -15.91 14.15
CA GLY A 140 4.19 -15.30 15.26
C GLY A 140 5.08 -14.13 14.86
N ALA A 141 4.78 -13.45 13.74
CA ALA A 141 5.61 -12.40 13.18
C ALA A 141 5.56 -11.08 13.99
N TYR A 142 4.66 -11.00 14.97
CA TYR A 142 4.54 -9.91 15.95
C TYR A 142 5.55 -10.00 17.11
N LYS A 143 6.22 -11.16 17.27
CA LYS A 143 7.21 -11.37 18.34
C LYS A 143 8.43 -10.43 18.21
N PRO A 144 9.20 -10.21 19.30
CA PRO A 144 10.39 -9.38 19.26
C PRO A 144 11.36 -9.85 18.16
N PRO A 145 12.00 -8.94 17.40
CA PRO A 145 12.10 -7.48 17.60
C PRO A 145 11.04 -6.64 16.84
N ARG A 146 9.89 -7.21 16.44
CA ARG A 146 8.91 -6.55 15.54
C ARG A 146 7.62 -6.07 16.22
N GLU A 147 7.66 -5.94 17.54
CA GLU A 147 6.50 -5.58 18.36
C GLU A 147 5.91 -4.21 17.97
N PHE A 148 6.77 -3.22 17.70
CA PHE A 148 6.32 -1.89 17.25
C PHE A 148 5.51 -1.95 15.95
N ASN A 149 5.97 -2.74 14.97
CA ASN A 149 5.26 -2.91 13.70
C ASN A 149 3.90 -3.57 13.89
N TRP A 150 3.77 -4.45 14.88
CA TRP A 150 2.49 -5.06 15.22
C TRP A 150 1.50 -4.02 15.75
N VAL A 151 1.92 -3.16 16.69
CA VAL A 151 1.08 -2.08 17.22
C VAL A 151 0.61 -1.14 16.10
N VAL A 152 1.52 -0.75 15.20
CA VAL A 152 1.18 0.05 14.02
C VAL A 152 0.17 -0.68 13.12
N GLY A 153 0.36 -1.97 12.88
CA GLY A 153 -0.56 -2.80 12.10
C GLY A 153 -1.97 -2.87 12.71
N VAL A 154 -2.07 -3.04 14.03
CA VAL A 154 -3.35 -3.04 14.75
C VAL A 154 -4.04 -1.68 14.64
N LEU A 155 -3.30 -0.58 14.79
CA LEU A 155 -3.85 0.77 14.62
C LEU A 155 -4.39 0.98 13.19
N LEU A 156 -3.61 0.60 12.18
CA LEU A 156 -4.02 0.68 10.77
C LEU A 156 -5.25 -0.17 10.46
N PHE A 157 -5.40 -1.33 11.11
CA PHE A 157 -6.60 -2.16 10.99
C PHE A 157 -7.85 -1.42 11.50
N PHE A 158 -7.79 -0.82 12.69
CA PHE A 158 -8.91 -0.04 13.22
C PHE A 158 -9.23 1.20 12.37
N VAL A 159 -8.20 1.91 11.89
CA VAL A 159 -8.39 3.03 10.95
C VAL A 159 -9.08 2.58 9.66
N THR A 160 -8.70 1.41 9.13
CA THR A 160 -9.34 0.85 7.92
C THR A 160 -10.82 0.53 8.16
N LEU A 161 -11.16 -0.07 9.31
CA LEU A 161 -12.55 -0.33 9.67
C LEU A 161 -13.35 0.96 9.85
N PHE A 162 -12.76 1.96 10.50
CA PHE A 162 -13.37 3.28 10.68
C PHE A 162 -13.63 3.99 9.35
N LEU A 163 -12.66 4.00 8.43
CA LEU A 163 -12.82 4.56 7.09
C LEU A 163 -13.86 3.81 6.26
N SER A 164 -13.90 2.48 6.37
CA SER A 164 -14.92 1.65 5.70
C SER A 164 -16.33 1.97 6.22
N PHE A 165 -16.48 2.11 7.55
CA PHE A 165 -17.76 2.45 8.16
C PHE A 165 -18.21 3.86 7.79
N THR A 166 -17.35 4.87 7.94
CA THR A 166 -17.69 6.26 7.58
C THR A 166 -18.02 6.39 6.09
N GLY A 167 -17.22 5.78 5.21
CA GLY A 167 -17.46 5.70 3.77
C GLY A 167 -18.83 5.12 3.39
N TYR A 168 -19.28 4.11 4.14
CA TYR A 168 -20.59 3.47 3.95
C TYR A 168 -21.77 4.42 4.20
N LEU A 169 -21.58 5.46 5.02
CA LEU A 169 -22.65 6.40 5.39
C LEU A 169 -22.86 7.52 4.36
N LEU A 170 -21.86 7.82 3.52
CA LEU A 170 -21.88 8.96 2.60
C LEU A 170 -23.04 8.97 1.58
N PRO A 171 -23.50 7.84 1.01
CA PRO A 171 -24.59 7.85 0.04
C PRO A 171 -25.94 8.32 0.60
N TRP A 172 -26.09 8.32 1.92
CA TRP A 172 -27.33 8.72 2.62
C TRP A 172 -28.57 7.96 2.15
N ASP A 173 -28.41 6.65 1.89
CA ASP A 173 -29.51 5.75 1.56
C ASP A 173 -30.18 5.17 2.81
N GLN A 174 -31.25 4.40 2.64
CA GLN A 174 -32.01 3.83 3.76
C GLN A 174 -31.12 2.98 4.68
N ILE A 175 -30.14 2.27 4.12
CA ILE A 175 -29.29 1.36 4.89
C ILE A 175 -28.25 2.16 5.69
N ALA A 176 -27.68 3.23 5.14
CA ALA A 176 -26.84 4.18 5.87
C ALA A 176 -27.58 4.82 7.06
N ILE A 177 -28.83 5.25 6.86
CA ILE A 177 -29.65 5.86 7.93
C ILE A 177 -29.91 4.85 9.05
N TRP A 178 -30.25 3.60 8.72
CA TRP A 178 -30.42 2.54 9.72
C TRP A 178 -29.12 2.22 10.45
N ALA A 179 -27.97 2.20 9.75
CA ALA A 179 -26.68 1.98 10.38
C ALA A 179 -26.34 3.06 11.42
N ILE A 180 -26.59 4.34 11.09
CA ILE A 180 -26.43 5.45 12.06
C ILE A 180 -27.37 5.25 13.24
N THR A 181 -28.65 4.98 12.96
CA THR A 181 -29.69 4.81 13.99
C THR A 181 -29.32 3.70 14.97
N VAL A 182 -28.88 2.53 14.48
CA VAL A 182 -28.43 1.43 15.34
C VAL A 182 -27.18 1.84 16.13
N GLY A 183 -26.20 2.47 15.48
CA GLY A 183 -24.98 2.93 16.14
C GLY A 183 -25.24 3.93 17.27
N THR A 184 -26.08 4.94 17.03
CA THR A 184 -26.44 5.96 18.03
C THR A 184 -27.28 5.38 19.16
N ASN A 185 -28.11 4.36 18.89
CA ASN A 185 -28.88 3.68 19.91
C ASN A 185 -28.02 2.76 20.79
N LEU A 186 -26.85 2.29 20.32
CA LEU A 186 -25.93 1.50 21.13
C LEU A 186 -25.12 2.34 22.12
N ALA A 187 -24.83 3.62 21.80
CA ALA A 187 -23.98 4.47 22.61
C ALA A 187 -24.46 4.68 24.07
N PRO A 188 -25.77 4.83 24.36
CA PRO A 188 -26.26 4.93 25.74
C PRO A 188 -26.06 3.68 26.60
N TYR A 189 -25.71 2.53 26.01
CA TYR A 189 -25.53 1.27 26.74
C TYR A 189 -24.09 1.03 27.19
N THR A 190 -23.14 1.90 26.85
CA THR A 190 -21.80 1.85 27.42
C THR A 190 -21.83 2.37 28.87
N PRO A 191 -21.41 1.57 29.87
CA PRO A 191 -21.45 1.96 31.28
C PRO A 191 -20.51 3.12 31.60
#